data_AF-A0A9P8BA35-F1
#
_entry.id   AF-A0A9P8BA35-F1
#
_cell.length_a   1.000
_cell.length_b   1.000
_cell.length_c   1.000
_cell.angle_alpha   90.00
_cell.angle_beta   90.00
_cell.angle_gamma   90.00
#
_symmetry.space_group_name_H-M   'P 1'
#
loop_
_entity.id
_entity.type
_entity.pdbx_description
1 polymer ?
#
loop_
_entity_poly.entity_id
_entity_poly.type
_entity_poly.pdbx_seq_one_letter_code
_entity_poly.pdbx_strand_id
1 'polypeptide(L)'
;MHQDYAILWELFDEVDGKWRDPNNRKLGEVHWAPKISIRVDDRHYTLDIATLAVNEAKLKNFTGNIVDLGNQYTVSQLEDRFWPVATIRQNKSIPADLQLPILRTMPRRLVINPDTEDKNGEPLYIVSKYGNTTKLTLGNYSGMDAYTCTEFGLESREVVVYNSKGAGDFSAKGDSGSLIFTGDGDGLAILHSGMPRGMHNHITYATPLWWVFKQLLERYPSAEFYSMEYTLK
;
A
#
# COMPACT_ATOMS: atom_id res chain seq x y z
N MET A 1 -24.86 -5.84 -22.97
CA MET A 1 -24.56 -5.00 -24.15
C MET A 1 -25.42 -3.73 -24.22
N HIS A 2 -26.76 -3.75 -24.21
CA HIS A 2 -27.54 -2.48 -24.15
C HIS A 2 -27.58 -1.83 -22.76
N GLN A 3 -27.55 -2.62 -21.68
CA GLN A 3 -27.62 -2.12 -20.31
C GLN A 3 -26.32 -1.42 -19.86
N ASP A 4 -25.16 -1.91 -20.31
CA ASP A 4 -23.84 -1.34 -20.00
C ASP A 4 -23.64 0.05 -20.63
N TYR A 5 -24.19 0.26 -21.83
CA TYR A 5 -24.13 1.55 -22.50
C TYR A 5 -24.97 2.63 -21.82
N ALA A 6 -26.14 2.27 -21.26
CA ALA A 6 -26.96 3.21 -20.51
C ALA A 6 -26.26 3.66 -19.22
N ILE A 7 -25.68 2.72 -18.47
CA ILE A 7 -24.92 3.01 -17.25
C ILE A 7 -23.70 3.89 -17.54
N LEU A 8 -22.97 3.61 -18.62
CA LEU A 8 -21.83 4.43 -19.05
C LEU A 8 -22.25 5.84 -19.46
N TRP A 9 -23.39 6.00 -20.14
CA TRP A 9 -23.93 7.31 -20.51
C TRP A 9 -24.38 8.11 -19.29
N GLU A 10 -25.06 7.48 -18.33
CA GLU A 10 -25.43 8.14 -17.08
C GLU A 10 -24.20 8.60 -16.28
N LEU A 11 -23.17 7.75 -16.20
CA LEU A 11 -21.90 8.13 -15.56
C LEU A 11 -21.23 9.28 -16.32
N PHE A 12 -21.22 9.23 -17.66
CA PHE A 12 -20.64 10.30 -18.48
C PHE A 12 -21.35 11.64 -18.25
N ASP A 13 -22.69 11.66 -18.28
CA ASP A 13 -23.48 12.87 -18.03
C ASP A 13 -23.26 13.41 -16.61
N GLU A 14 -23.13 12.52 -15.63
CA GLU A 14 -22.79 12.91 -14.26
C GLU A 14 -21.40 13.54 -14.17
N VAL A 15 -20.40 12.95 -14.81
CA VAL A 15 -19.02 13.44 -14.81
C VAL A 15 -18.90 14.75 -15.58
N ASP A 16 -19.42 14.84 -16.80
CA ASP A 16 -19.34 16.07 -17.62
C ASP A 16 -20.19 17.20 -17.03
N GLY A 17 -21.33 16.89 -16.40
CA GLY A 17 -22.18 17.88 -15.75
C GLY A 17 -21.63 18.34 -14.39
N LYS A 18 -21.45 17.41 -13.44
CA LYS A 18 -21.17 17.74 -12.04
C LYS A 18 -19.67 17.89 -11.75
N TRP A 19 -18.79 17.20 -12.46
CA TRP A 19 -17.35 17.16 -12.13
C TRP A 19 -16.49 18.10 -12.96
N ARG A 20 -17.10 18.84 -13.90
CA ARG A 20 -16.43 19.85 -14.71
C ARG A 20 -15.88 21.00 -13.88
N ASP A 21 -16.58 21.40 -12.82
CA ASP A 21 -16.08 22.36 -11.84
C ASP A 21 -14.93 21.73 -11.01
N PRO A 22 -13.71 22.30 -11.04
CA PRO A 22 -12.60 21.85 -10.20
C PRO A 22 -12.92 21.79 -8.71
N ASN A 23 -13.81 22.64 -8.19
CA ASN A 23 -14.21 22.63 -6.78
C ASN A 23 -14.93 21.32 -6.40
N ASN A 24 -15.68 20.74 -7.34
CA ASN A 24 -16.35 19.47 -7.14
C ASN A 24 -15.34 18.30 -7.13
N ARG A 25 -14.17 18.48 -7.76
CA ARG A 25 -13.05 17.51 -7.77
C ARG A 25 -12.09 17.64 -6.60
N LYS A 26 -12.13 18.76 -5.85
CA LYS A 26 -11.26 18.98 -4.69
C LYS A 26 -11.62 18.05 -3.54
N LEU A 27 -10.83 17.00 -3.30
CA LEU A 27 -11.06 16.06 -2.19
C LEU A 27 -10.80 16.73 -0.82
N GLY A 28 -9.75 17.54 -0.73
CA GLY A 28 -9.32 18.19 0.50
C GLY A 28 -8.16 19.14 0.25
N GLU A 29 -7.48 19.52 1.33
CA GLU A 29 -6.29 20.36 1.32
C GLU A 29 -5.14 19.66 2.05
N VAL A 30 -3.90 19.86 1.60
CA VAL A 30 -2.73 19.35 2.33
C VAL A 30 -2.64 20.11 3.65
N HIS A 31 -2.69 19.37 4.76
CA HIS A 31 -2.63 19.94 6.10
C HIS A 31 -1.21 19.86 6.69
N TRP A 32 -0.49 18.78 6.42
CA TRP A 32 0.90 18.61 6.83
C TRP A 32 1.66 17.75 5.83
N ALA A 33 2.78 18.28 5.35
CA ALA A 33 3.74 17.60 4.48
C ALA A 33 5.14 18.06 4.93
N PRO A 34 5.80 17.34 5.86
CA PRO A 34 7.13 17.70 6.33
C PRO A 34 8.15 17.60 5.18
N LYS A 35 9.28 18.27 5.34
CA LYS A 35 10.40 18.10 4.41
C LYS A 35 10.85 16.64 4.42
N ILE A 36 11.07 16.07 3.23
CA ILE A 36 11.64 14.73 3.10
C ILE A 36 12.95 14.65 3.91
N SER A 37 13.00 13.68 4.83
CA SER A 37 14.12 13.53 5.77
C SER A 37 14.33 12.07 6.13
N ILE A 38 15.59 11.68 6.30
CA ILE A 38 16.00 10.36 6.79
C ILE A 38 16.64 10.43 8.19
N ARG A 39 16.67 11.63 8.78
CA ARG A 39 17.27 11.92 10.10
C ARG A 39 16.20 12.30 11.11
N VAL A 40 15.13 11.52 11.12
CA VAL A 40 14.01 11.73 12.05
C VAL A 40 14.29 11.07 13.40
N ASP A 41 14.80 9.84 13.38
CA ASP A 41 15.27 9.11 14.55
C ASP A 41 16.44 8.19 14.16
N ASP A 42 16.96 7.45 15.15
CA ASP A 42 18.09 6.51 14.98
C ASP A 42 17.76 5.31 14.08
N ARG A 43 16.53 5.19 13.56
CA ARG A 43 16.13 4.10 12.65
C ARG A 43 16.38 4.45 11.20
N HIS A 44 16.55 5.73 10.89
CA HIS A 44 16.88 6.24 9.56
C HIS A 44 15.88 5.87 8.44
N TYR A 45 14.60 5.66 8.78
CA TYR A 45 13.55 5.53 7.79
C TYR A 45 13.26 6.87 7.09
N THR A 46 12.92 6.82 5.81
CA THR A 46 12.53 8.02 5.05
C THR A 46 11.14 8.52 5.46
N LEU A 47 11.08 9.77 5.91
CA LEU A 47 9.84 10.52 6.12
C LEU A 47 9.43 11.20 4.82
N ASP A 48 8.66 10.50 4.00
CA ASP A 48 8.01 11.03 2.80
C ASP A 48 6.51 10.74 2.86
N ILE A 49 5.79 11.54 3.63
CA ILE A 49 4.35 11.40 3.85
C ILE A 49 3.68 12.77 3.80
N ALA A 50 2.39 12.78 3.47
CA ALA A 50 1.53 13.95 3.59
C ALA A 50 0.18 13.56 4.18
N THR A 51 -0.44 14.49 4.90
CA THR A 51 -1.81 14.35 5.40
C THR A 51 -2.70 15.41 4.78
N LEU A 52 -3.92 15.02 4.46
CA LEU A 52 -4.92 15.89 3.86
C LEU A 52 -6.09 16.09 4.82
N ALA A 53 -6.52 17.34 4.98
CA ALA A 53 -7.82 17.66 5.57
C ALA A 53 -8.89 17.45 4.49
N VAL A 54 -9.54 16.30 4.54
CA VAL A 54 -10.54 15.88 3.55
C VAL A 54 -11.90 16.52 3.87
N ASN A 55 -12.66 16.87 2.83
CA ASN A 55 -14.04 17.32 2.99
C ASN A 55 -14.92 16.16 3.49
N GLU A 56 -15.40 16.25 4.72
CA GLU A 56 -16.22 15.22 5.38
C GLU A 56 -17.48 14.85 4.59
N ALA A 57 -18.13 15.82 3.93
CA ALA A 57 -19.31 15.54 3.11
C ALA A 57 -18.99 14.61 1.93
N LYS A 58 -17.74 14.59 1.46
CA LYS A 58 -17.24 13.68 0.42
C LYS A 58 -16.87 12.30 0.97
N LEU A 59 -16.72 12.16 2.28
CA LEU A 59 -16.45 10.89 2.98
C LEU A 59 -17.68 10.31 3.70
N LYS A 60 -18.88 10.83 3.47
CA LYS A 60 -20.12 10.33 4.12
C LYS A 60 -20.38 8.82 3.98
N ASN A 61 -19.82 8.19 2.94
CA ASN A 61 -19.93 6.76 2.65
C ASN A 61 -18.63 5.99 2.95
N PHE A 62 -17.65 6.64 3.58
CA PHE A 62 -16.38 6.00 3.94
C PHE A 62 -16.60 5.09 5.14
N THR A 63 -16.50 3.78 4.91
CA THR A 63 -16.76 2.75 5.92
C THR A 63 -15.50 2.24 6.61
N GLY A 64 -14.32 2.56 6.08
CA GLY A 64 -13.03 2.19 6.64
C GLY A 64 -11.93 2.10 5.59
N ASN A 65 -10.75 1.66 6.03
CA ASN A 65 -9.61 1.43 5.14
C ASN A 65 -9.84 0.12 4.37
N ILE A 66 -10.28 0.24 3.12
CA ILE A 66 -10.57 -0.90 2.24
C ILE A 66 -9.78 -0.70 0.95
N VAL A 67 -9.18 -1.78 0.45
CA VAL A 67 -8.54 -1.81 -0.87
C VAL A 67 -9.39 -2.65 -1.80
N ASP A 68 -9.86 -2.03 -2.87
CA ASP A 68 -10.43 -2.74 -4.01
C ASP A 68 -9.30 -3.45 -4.78
N LEU A 69 -9.35 -4.79 -4.84
CA LEU A 69 -8.34 -5.60 -5.52
C LEU A 69 -8.50 -5.59 -7.06
N GLY A 70 -9.53 -4.92 -7.58
CA GLY A 70 -9.85 -4.83 -8.99
C GLY A 70 -10.35 -6.15 -9.58
N ASN A 71 -10.28 -6.29 -10.90
CA ASN A 71 -10.79 -7.45 -11.63
C ASN A 71 -9.72 -8.22 -12.41
N GLN A 72 -8.44 -7.96 -12.11
CA GLN A 72 -7.30 -8.59 -12.82
C GLN A 72 -7.12 -10.07 -12.48
N TYR A 73 -7.56 -10.48 -11.30
CA TYR A 73 -7.45 -11.85 -10.80
C TYR A 73 -8.77 -12.28 -10.19
N THR A 74 -9.05 -13.58 -10.25
CA THR A 74 -10.15 -14.18 -9.48
C THR A 74 -9.74 -14.33 -8.01
N VAL A 75 -10.72 -14.47 -7.12
CA VAL A 75 -10.50 -14.77 -5.68
C VAL A 75 -9.54 -15.95 -5.50
N SER A 76 -9.81 -17.08 -6.17
CA SER A 76 -8.95 -18.27 -6.11
C SER A 76 -7.52 -18.01 -6.59
N GLN A 77 -7.35 -17.22 -7.66
CA GLN A 77 -6.00 -16.86 -8.13
C GLN A 77 -5.24 -15.99 -7.14
N LEU A 78 -5.93 -15.11 -6.41
CA LEU A 78 -5.31 -14.28 -5.38
C LEU A 78 -4.93 -15.12 -4.17
N GLU A 79 -5.82 -15.99 -3.69
CA GLU A 79 -5.52 -16.93 -2.60
C GLU A 79 -4.33 -17.83 -2.93
N ASP A 80 -4.24 -18.30 -4.18
CA ASP A 80 -3.11 -19.08 -4.66
C ASP A 80 -1.78 -18.34 -4.63
N ARG A 81 -1.82 -17.04 -4.89
CA ARG A 81 -0.63 -16.19 -4.98
C ARG A 81 -0.21 -15.67 -3.61
N PHE A 82 -1.14 -15.18 -2.79
CA PHE A 82 -0.83 -14.67 -1.45
C PHE A 82 -0.33 -15.77 -0.52
N TRP A 83 -0.87 -16.98 -0.66
CA TRP A 83 -0.52 -18.12 0.20
C TRP A 83 -0.15 -19.33 -0.67
N PRO A 84 1.09 -19.37 -1.19
CA PRO A 84 1.54 -20.44 -2.07
C PRO A 84 1.69 -21.79 -1.36
N VAL A 85 1.77 -21.80 -0.03
CA VAL A 85 1.87 -23.01 0.80
C VAL A 85 0.48 -23.36 1.33
N ALA A 86 0.00 -24.57 1.02
CA ALA A 86 -1.39 -24.99 1.32
C ALA A 86 -1.72 -25.02 2.82
N THR A 87 -0.75 -25.37 3.67
CA THR A 87 -0.92 -25.39 5.14
C THR A 87 -1.13 -23.98 5.71
N ILE A 88 -0.45 -22.97 5.16
CA ILE A 88 -0.62 -21.56 5.54
C ILE A 88 -1.99 -21.04 5.07
N ARG A 89 -2.48 -21.50 3.92
CA ARG A 89 -3.74 -21.07 3.33
C ARG A 89 -4.99 -21.59 4.06
N GLN A 90 -4.90 -22.69 4.80
CA GLN A 90 -6.07 -23.44 5.30
C GLN A 90 -7.13 -22.60 6.04
N ASN A 91 -6.74 -21.47 6.65
CA ASN A 91 -7.65 -20.58 7.38
C ASN A 91 -7.64 -19.14 6.82
N LYS A 92 -7.30 -18.97 5.55
CA LYS A 92 -7.15 -17.67 4.89
C LYS A 92 -8.00 -17.62 3.63
N SER A 93 -8.67 -16.49 3.43
CA SER A 93 -9.55 -16.28 2.29
C SER A 93 -9.54 -14.83 1.87
N ILE A 94 -9.65 -14.59 0.56
CA ILE A 94 -9.88 -13.25 0.03
C ILE A 94 -11.39 -12.99 -0.02
N PRO A 95 -11.89 -11.80 0.38
CA PRO A 95 -13.31 -11.46 0.28
C PRO A 95 -13.87 -11.68 -1.14
N ALA A 96 -15.08 -12.24 -1.22
CA ALA A 96 -15.70 -12.62 -2.49
C ALA A 96 -15.99 -11.42 -3.41
N ASP A 97 -16.19 -10.23 -2.82
CA ASP A 97 -16.42 -8.96 -3.51
C ASP A 97 -15.11 -8.22 -3.85
N LEU A 98 -13.95 -8.81 -3.52
CA LEU A 98 -12.61 -8.25 -3.76
C LEU A 98 -12.37 -6.90 -3.04
N GLN A 99 -13.18 -6.57 -2.03
CA GLN A 99 -13.00 -5.43 -1.16
C GLN A 99 -12.24 -5.88 0.09
N LEU A 100 -10.92 -5.75 0.09
CA LEU A 100 -10.06 -6.22 1.19
C LEU A 100 -9.96 -5.17 2.31
N PRO A 101 -10.46 -5.43 3.52
CA PRO A 101 -10.28 -4.52 4.64
C PRO A 101 -8.82 -4.55 5.12
N ILE A 102 -8.27 -3.36 5.39
CA ILE A 102 -6.97 -3.22 6.05
C ILE A 102 -7.23 -3.09 7.54
N LEU A 103 -6.95 -4.16 8.27
CA LEU A 103 -7.37 -4.33 9.66
C LEU A 103 -6.32 -3.87 10.66
N ARG A 104 -5.04 -3.92 10.28
CA ARG A 104 -3.94 -3.55 11.19
C ARG A 104 -2.67 -3.17 10.46
N THR A 105 -1.81 -2.44 11.14
CA THR A 105 -0.42 -2.31 10.72
C THR A 105 0.32 -3.59 11.08
N MET A 106 1.17 -4.09 10.18
CA MET A 106 2.04 -5.22 10.49
C MET A 106 2.95 -4.85 11.69
N PRO A 107 2.93 -5.62 12.79
CA PRO A 107 3.78 -5.36 13.94
C PRO A 107 5.25 -5.39 13.56
N ARG A 108 6.06 -4.51 14.16
CA ARG A 108 7.51 -4.41 13.88
C ARG A 108 8.23 -5.75 13.95
N ARG A 109 7.87 -6.62 14.90
CA ARG A 109 8.46 -7.97 15.03
C ARG A 109 8.28 -8.82 13.77
N LEU A 110 7.13 -8.71 13.10
CA LEU A 110 6.80 -9.47 11.89
C LEU A 110 7.41 -8.81 10.65
N VAL A 111 7.53 -7.49 10.64
CA VAL A 111 8.29 -6.77 9.61
C VAL A 111 9.75 -7.27 9.59
N ILE A 112 10.38 -7.43 10.75
CA ILE A 112 11.78 -7.88 10.83
C ILE A 112 11.91 -9.40 10.61
N ASN A 113 11.01 -10.19 11.20
CA ASN A 113 11.03 -11.64 11.15
C ASN A 113 9.67 -12.16 10.65
N PRO A 114 9.54 -12.40 9.33
CA PRO A 114 8.33 -13.00 8.78
C PRO A 114 8.00 -14.34 9.45
N ASP A 115 6.72 -14.57 9.73
CA ASP A 115 6.20 -15.81 10.30
C ASP A 115 5.57 -16.75 9.24
N THR A 116 5.73 -16.41 7.97
CA THR A 116 5.35 -17.23 6.82
C THR A 116 6.57 -17.56 5.98
N GLU A 117 6.45 -18.60 5.16
CA GLU A 117 7.53 -19.09 4.31
C GLU A 117 7.09 -19.24 2.86
N ASP A 118 8.07 -19.19 1.95
CA ASP A 118 7.87 -19.50 0.54
C ASP A 118 7.84 -21.03 0.31
N LYS A 119 7.75 -21.45 -0.96
CA LYS A 119 7.72 -22.88 -1.33
C LYS A 119 9.01 -23.64 -1.02
N ASN A 120 10.10 -22.94 -0.73
CA ASN A 120 11.40 -23.50 -0.39
C ASN A 120 11.65 -23.48 1.13
N GLY A 121 10.72 -22.94 1.93
CA GLY A 121 10.87 -22.80 3.39
C GLY A 121 11.59 -21.52 3.82
N GLU A 122 11.81 -20.56 2.92
CA GLU A 122 12.46 -19.30 3.25
C GLU A 122 11.45 -18.28 3.80
N PRO A 123 11.73 -17.57 4.90
CA PRO A 123 10.82 -16.57 5.46
C PRO A 123 10.43 -15.49 4.45
N LEU A 124 9.14 -15.40 4.14
CA LEU A 124 8.65 -14.53 3.08
C LEU A 124 7.16 -14.22 3.26
N TYR A 125 6.80 -12.93 3.15
CA TYR A 125 5.45 -12.50 2.85
C TYR A 125 5.27 -12.21 1.37
N ILE A 126 4.18 -12.69 0.79
CA ILE A 126 3.67 -12.17 -0.47
C ILE A 126 2.84 -10.94 -0.17
N VAL A 127 3.29 -9.80 -0.70
CA VAL A 127 2.68 -8.50 -0.47
C VAL A 127 2.10 -7.95 -1.76
N SER A 128 1.14 -7.07 -1.63
CA SER A 128 0.45 -6.43 -2.74
C SER A 128 0.36 -4.94 -2.54
N LYS A 129 0.15 -4.22 -3.62
CA LYS A 129 -0.33 -2.84 -3.57
C LYS A 129 -1.28 -2.57 -4.71
N TYR A 130 -2.16 -1.59 -4.54
CA TYR A 130 -2.96 -1.05 -5.63
C TYR A 130 -2.43 0.33 -6.02
N GLY A 131 -1.75 0.38 -7.16
CA GLY A 131 -1.11 1.57 -7.71
C GLY A 131 -1.93 2.26 -8.78
N ASN A 132 -1.73 3.56 -8.97
CA ASN A 132 -2.41 4.29 -10.04
C ASN A 132 -2.02 3.76 -11.43
N THR A 133 -0.73 3.49 -11.64
CA THR A 133 -0.15 3.12 -12.94
C THR A 133 -0.28 1.63 -13.21
N THR A 134 0.09 0.79 -12.24
CA THR A 134 0.16 -0.66 -12.45
C THR A 134 -1.01 -1.43 -11.82
N LYS A 135 -1.97 -0.73 -11.20
CA LYS A 135 -3.13 -1.34 -10.52
C LYS A 135 -2.66 -2.32 -9.44
N LEU A 136 -3.35 -3.44 -9.27
CA LEU A 136 -2.96 -4.48 -8.32
C LEU A 136 -1.72 -5.24 -8.82
N THR A 137 -0.63 -5.15 -8.07
CA THR A 137 0.60 -5.90 -8.30
C THR A 137 1.01 -6.67 -7.05
N LEU A 138 1.69 -7.81 -7.25
CA LEU A 138 2.15 -8.70 -6.18
C LEU A 138 3.68 -8.82 -6.17
N GLY A 139 4.28 -8.76 -4.99
CA GLY A 139 5.71 -8.79 -4.77
C GLY A 139 6.08 -9.64 -3.55
N ASN A 140 7.38 -9.80 -3.36
CA ASN A 140 7.97 -10.62 -2.31
C ASN A 140 8.64 -9.72 -1.28
N TYR A 141 8.36 -9.94 0.01
CA TYR A 141 9.03 -9.29 1.12
C TYR A 141 9.64 -10.32 2.08
N SER A 142 10.96 -10.28 2.27
CA SER A 142 11.72 -11.27 3.06
C SER A 142 12.15 -10.78 4.45
N GLY A 143 11.61 -9.65 4.93
CA GLY A 143 12.06 -9.05 6.19
C GLY A 143 13.41 -8.32 6.12
N MET A 144 14.07 -8.32 4.95
CA MET A 144 15.31 -7.59 4.74
C MET A 144 15.04 -6.09 4.55
N ASP A 145 15.80 -5.27 5.26
CA ASP A 145 15.88 -3.83 4.99
C ASP A 145 17.01 -3.53 4.01
N ALA A 146 16.78 -2.58 3.09
CA ALA A 146 17.85 -2.00 2.30
C ALA A 146 18.46 -0.82 3.05
N TYR A 147 19.78 -0.74 3.01
CA TYR A 147 20.52 0.47 3.32
C TYR A 147 20.80 1.18 1.99
N THR A 148 20.08 2.26 1.72
CA THR A 148 20.37 3.07 0.53
C THR A 148 21.23 4.26 0.94
N CYS A 149 22.39 4.40 0.30
CA CYS A 149 23.30 5.51 0.55
C CYS A 149 23.13 6.54 -0.55
N THR A 150 22.74 7.75 -0.19
CA THR A 150 22.76 8.88 -1.13
C THR A 150 24.19 9.23 -1.51
N GLU A 151 24.37 9.98 -2.61
CA GLU A 151 25.69 10.49 -3.03
C GLU A 151 26.41 11.31 -1.94
N PHE A 152 25.67 11.82 -0.95
CA PHE A 152 26.19 12.57 0.20
C PHE A 152 26.53 11.70 1.42
N GLY A 153 26.58 10.37 1.28
CA GLY A 153 26.90 9.45 2.37
C GLY A 153 25.78 9.27 3.40
N LEU A 154 24.56 9.70 3.07
CA LEU A 154 23.42 9.54 3.97
C LEU A 154 22.76 8.18 3.74
N GLU A 155 22.81 7.31 4.75
CA GLU A 155 22.18 6.00 4.76
C GLU A 155 20.72 6.12 5.22
N SER A 156 19.80 5.61 4.40
CA SER A 156 18.40 5.39 4.77
C SER A 156 18.12 3.89 4.86
N ARG A 157 17.20 3.54 5.75
CA ARG A 157 16.68 2.18 5.91
C ARG A 157 15.32 2.10 5.24
N GLU A 158 15.08 1.08 4.43
CA GLU A 158 13.84 0.95 3.65
C GLU A 158 13.30 -0.47 3.67
N VAL A 159 11.96 -0.61 3.67
CA VAL A 159 11.28 -1.87 3.33
C VAL A 159 11.49 -2.13 1.84
N VAL A 160 11.91 -3.35 1.52
CA VAL A 160 12.31 -3.76 0.17
C VAL A 160 11.35 -4.78 -0.38
N VAL A 161 10.61 -4.43 -1.42
CA VAL A 161 9.76 -5.40 -2.13
C VAL A 161 10.40 -5.78 -3.46
N TYR A 162 10.58 -7.08 -3.66
CA TYR A 162 11.12 -7.65 -4.89
C TYR A 162 9.99 -8.06 -5.83
N ASN A 163 10.24 -7.96 -7.12
CA ASN A 163 9.29 -8.43 -8.13
C ASN A 163 9.05 -9.94 -8.02
N SER A 164 7.79 -10.35 -8.19
CA SER A 164 7.46 -11.77 -8.33
C SER A 164 7.97 -12.30 -9.67
N LYS A 165 8.60 -13.49 -9.65
CA LYS A 165 9.17 -14.11 -10.84
C LYS A 165 8.08 -14.28 -11.92
N GLY A 166 8.27 -13.63 -13.07
CA GLY A 166 7.32 -13.67 -14.19
C GLY A 166 6.07 -12.80 -14.04
N ALA A 167 5.96 -11.98 -12.98
CA ALA A 167 4.81 -11.10 -12.74
C ALA A 167 5.01 -9.65 -13.21
N GLY A 168 6.19 -9.32 -13.77
CA GLY A 168 6.57 -7.96 -14.13
C GLY A 168 6.99 -7.12 -12.92
N ASP A 169 6.99 -5.80 -13.11
CA ASP A 169 7.42 -4.85 -12.08
C ASP A 169 6.38 -4.69 -10.98
N PHE A 170 6.80 -4.75 -9.72
CA PHE A 170 5.91 -4.50 -8.59
C PHE A 170 5.40 -3.06 -8.56
N SER A 171 6.20 -2.10 -9.01
CA SER A 171 5.82 -0.68 -9.04
C SER A 171 6.35 0.05 -10.26
N ALA A 172 5.64 1.07 -10.70
CA ALA A 172 6.09 2.00 -11.73
C ALA A 172 5.90 3.46 -11.28
N LYS A 173 6.43 4.40 -12.07
CA LYS A 173 6.23 5.84 -11.85
C LYS A 173 4.73 6.15 -11.74
N GLY A 174 4.34 6.82 -10.66
CA GLY A 174 2.93 7.14 -10.36
C GLY A 174 2.28 6.22 -9.32
N ASP A 175 2.96 5.16 -8.87
CA ASP A 175 2.49 4.31 -7.76
C ASP A 175 2.92 4.81 -6.37
N SER A 176 3.74 5.88 -6.28
CA SER A 176 4.16 6.49 -5.01
C SER A 176 2.95 6.93 -4.18
N GLY A 177 3.00 6.64 -2.89
CA GLY A 177 1.92 6.85 -1.93
C GLY A 177 1.00 5.63 -1.75
N SER A 178 1.10 4.59 -2.57
CA SER A 178 0.30 3.37 -2.39
C SER A 178 0.68 2.61 -1.13
N LEU A 179 -0.35 2.12 -0.44
CA LEU A 179 -0.21 1.16 0.65
C LEU A 179 0.25 -0.19 0.11
N ILE A 180 1.27 -0.76 0.74
CA ILE A 180 1.70 -2.15 0.59
C ILE A 180 1.08 -2.97 1.72
N PHE A 181 0.42 -4.08 1.39
CA PHE A 181 -0.36 -4.90 2.33
C PHE A 181 -0.24 -6.40 2.03
N THR A 182 -0.58 -7.26 2.99
CA THR A 182 -0.68 -8.72 2.80
C THR A 182 -2.11 -9.15 2.44
N GLY A 183 -2.28 -10.38 1.96
CA GLY A 183 -3.61 -10.95 1.71
C GLY A 183 -4.49 -11.05 2.97
N ASP A 184 -3.88 -10.98 4.17
CA ASP A 184 -4.57 -11.00 5.45
C ASP A 184 -5.15 -9.62 5.85
N GLY A 185 -4.92 -8.58 5.04
CA GLY A 185 -5.32 -7.21 5.37
C GLY A 185 -4.34 -6.49 6.31
N ASP A 186 -3.10 -6.97 6.44
CA ASP A 186 -2.08 -6.31 7.25
C ASP A 186 -1.31 -5.29 6.40
N GLY A 187 -1.36 -4.02 6.78
CA GLY A 187 -0.61 -2.93 6.13
C GLY A 187 0.87 -2.97 6.53
N LEU A 188 1.75 -3.16 5.55
CA LEU A 188 3.20 -3.28 5.75
C LEU A 188 3.91 -1.93 5.68
N ALA A 189 3.73 -1.19 4.59
CA ALA A 189 4.55 -0.02 4.28
C ALA A 189 3.86 0.94 3.30
N ILE A 190 4.35 2.18 3.21
CA ILE A 190 3.95 3.17 2.21
C ILE A 190 5.06 3.28 1.16
N LEU A 191 4.70 3.00 -0.09
CA LEU A 191 5.61 3.07 -1.23
C LEU A 191 6.01 4.53 -1.50
N HIS A 192 7.30 4.84 -1.59
CA HIS A 192 7.76 6.17 -2.00
C HIS A 192 8.58 6.15 -3.29
N SER A 193 9.40 5.12 -3.51
CA SER A 193 10.28 5.05 -4.67
C SER A 193 10.54 3.62 -5.14
N GLY A 194 11.24 3.51 -6.27
CA GLY A 194 11.74 2.24 -6.78
C GLY A 194 13.10 2.46 -7.43
N MET A 195 13.91 1.40 -7.49
CA MET A 195 15.20 1.43 -8.18
C MET A 195 15.03 0.93 -9.62
N PRO A 196 15.12 1.83 -10.62
CA PRO A 196 15.11 1.41 -12.01
C PRO A 196 16.42 0.72 -12.36
N ARG A 197 16.34 -0.41 -13.07
CA ARG A 197 17.47 -1.03 -13.78
C ARG A 197 17.07 -1.17 -15.25
N GLY A 198 17.52 -0.24 -16.09
CA GLY A 198 17.08 -0.17 -17.48
C GLY A 198 15.61 0.27 -17.57
N MET A 199 14.78 -0.47 -18.33
CA MET A 199 13.34 -0.18 -18.49
C MET A 199 12.44 -0.79 -17.39
N HIS A 200 13.02 -1.51 -16.42
CA HIS A 200 12.29 -2.26 -15.39
C HIS A 200 12.73 -1.88 -13.99
N ASN A 201 11.78 -1.75 -13.06
CA ASN A 201 12.10 -1.55 -11.64
C ASN A 201 12.38 -2.92 -11.01
N HIS A 202 13.61 -3.17 -10.56
CA HIS A 202 13.94 -4.45 -9.92
C HIS A 202 13.51 -4.53 -8.47
N ILE A 203 13.42 -3.38 -7.80
CA ILE A 203 13.23 -3.26 -6.36
C ILE A 203 12.35 -2.03 -6.09
N THR A 204 11.40 -2.18 -5.18
CA THR A 204 10.57 -1.08 -4.65
C THR A 204 10.96 -0.77 -3.21
N TYR A 205 11.10 0.51 -2.89
CA TYR A 205 11.40 1.01 -1.55
C TYR A 205 10.17 1.65 -0.92
N ALA A 206 10.00 1.37 0.38
CA ALA A 206 8.85 1.83 1.12
C ALA A 206 9.20 2.11 2.59
N THR A 207 8.45 3.00 3.20
CA THR A 207 8.58 3.31 4.63
C THR A 207 7.63 2.43 5.44
N PRO A 208 8.09 1.71 6.50
CA PRO A 208 7.22 0.85 7.30
C PRO A 208 6.02 1.61 7.89
N LEU A 209 4.83 1.02 7.77
CA LEU A 209 3.57 1.69 8.15
C LEU A 209 3.46 1.91 9.66
N TRP A 210 3.93 0.96 10.48
CA TRP A 210 3.96 1.13 11.94
C TRP A 210 4.79 2.35 12.36
N TRP A 211 5.87 2.65 11.63
CA TRP A 211 6.71 3.80 11.90
C TRP A 211 6.03 5.09 11.40
N VAL A 212 5.38 5.05 10.23
CA VAL A 212 4.53 6.16 9.76
C VAL A 212 3.46 6.51 10.79
N PHE A 213 2.78 5.52 11.37
CA PHE A 213 1.78 5.74 12.42
C PHE A 213 2.37 6.43 13.65
N LYS A 214 3.59 6.05 14.05
CA LYS A 214 4.32 6.75 15.12
C LYS A 214 4.52 8.23 14.79
N GLN A 215 4.97 8.56 13.57
CA GLN A 215 5.16 9.95 13.13
C GLN A 215 3.84 10.72 13.08
N LEU A 216 2.77 10.08 12.62
CA LEU A 216 1.43 10.68 12.60
C LEU A 216 0.92 10.97 14.00
N LEU A 217 1.14 10.08 14.97
CA LEU A 217 0.73 10.29 16.36
C LEU A 217 1.58 11.37 17.07
N GLU A 218 2.84 11.56 16.68
CA GLU A 218 3.62 12.71 17.17
C GLU A 218 3.02 14.04 16.69
N ARG A 219 2.52 14.08 15.45
CA ARG A 219 1.87 15.27 14.88
C ARG A 219 0.41 15.45 15.32
N TYR A 220 -0.31 14.36 15.50
CA TYR A 220 -1.74 14.26 15.81
C TYR A 220 -1.95 13.24 16.95
N PRO A 221 -1.71 13.62 18.21
CA PRO A 221 -1.76 12.68 19.34
C PRO A 221 -3.11 11.98 19.55
N SER A 222 -4.19 12.59 19.06
CA SER A 222 -5.56 12.05 19.15
C SER A 222 -6.03 11.40 17.84
N ALA A 223 -5.14 11.12 16.89
CA ALA A 223 -5.52 10.50 15.64
C ALA A 223 -6.06 9.08 15.86
N GLU A 224 -7.19 8.79 15.22
CA GLU A 224 -7.75 7.45 15.10
C GLU A 224 -7.61 6.98 13.65
N PHE A 225 -7.25 5.71 13.45
CA PHE A 225 -6.97 5.14 12.14
C PHE A 225 -8.11 4.21 11.66
N TYR A 226 -9.37 4.63 11.86
CA TYR A 226 -10.58 3.90 11.48
C TYR A 226 -10.56 2.42 11.90
N SER A 227 -10.38 2.20 13.21
CA SER A 227 -10.34 0.86 13.83
C SER A 227 -9.19 -0.05 13.39
N MET A 228 -8.20 0.46 12.65
CA MET A 228 -6.97 -0.30 12.42
C MET A 228 -6.25 -0.56 13.74
N GLU A 229 -5.91 -1.82 14.00
CA GLU A 229 -5.02 -2.14 15.13
C GLU A 229 -3.57 -1.77 14.77
N TYR A 230 -2.81 -1.28 15.74
CA TYR A 230 -1.41 -0.96 15.50
C TYR A 230 -0.58 -1.14 16.77
N THR A 231 0.70 -1.42 16.59
CA THR A 231 1.67 -1.50 17.68
C THR A 231 2.89 -0.65 17.32
N LEU A 232 3.23 0.31 18.19
CA LEU A 232 4.33 1.26 17.95
C LEU A 232 5.71 0.74 18.42
N LYS A 233 5.76 -0.48 18.97
CA LYS A 233 6.96 -1.09 19.57
C LYS A 233 7.40 -2.34 18.81
#